data_AF-A0A6L8BT30-F1
#
_entry.id   AF-A0A6L8BT30-F1
#
_cell.length_a   1.000
_cell.length_b   1.000
_cell.length_c   1.000
_cell.angle_alpha   90.00
_cell.angle_beta   90.00
_cell.angle_gamma   90.00
#
_symmetry.space_group_name_H-M   'P 1'
#
loop_
_entity.id
_entity.type
_entity.pdbx_description
1 polymer ?
#
loop_
_entity_poly.entity_id
_entity_poly.type
_entity_poly.pdbx_seq_one_letter_code
_entity_poly.pdbx_strand_id
1 'polypeptide(L)'
;MVLIYRGFEGNRVFKWCRGDSDRVSVMFPAKPFYNRCISRVLDETRAGKSVLAWGDPEGLSRLGMALNERHIPTTPFGDGIAMH
;
A
#
# COMPACT_ATOMS: atom_id res chain seq x y z
N MET A 1 8.75 3.17 -3.54
CA MET A 1 7.61 4.13 -3.45
C MET A 1 6.39 3.38 -2.95
N VAL A 2 5.62 3.93 -2.01
CA VAL A 2 4.41 3.27 -1.48
C VAL A 2 3.14 3.96 -1.98
N LEU A 3 2.25 3.19 -2.59
CA LEU A 3 0.94 3.58 -3.09
C LEU A 3 -0.13 3.08 -2.12
N ILE A 4 -1.01 3.97 -1.65
CA ILE A 4 -2.12 3.61 -0.74
C ILE A 4 -3.44 3.69 -1.50
N TYR A 5 -4.11 2.56 -1.67
CA TYR A 5 -5.43 2.46 -2.29
C TYR A 5 -6.48 2.09 -1.26
N ARG A 6 -7.45 2.99 -1.04
CA ARG A 6 -8.56 2.72 -0.10
C ARG A 6 -9.70 1.91 -0.72
N GLY A 7 -9.65 1.65 -2.03
CA GLY A 7 -10.66 0.85 -2.72
C GLY A 7 -10.36 -0.65 -2.71
N PHE A 8 -11.37 -1.45 -3.08
CA PHE A 8 -11.32 -2.92 -3.12
C PHE A 8 -11.41 -3.49 -4.55
N GLU A 9 -11.07 -2.70 -5.57
CA GLU A 9 -11.13 -3.18 -6.96
C GLU A 9 -9.92 -4.08 -7.30
N GLY A 10 -10.07 -5.38 -7.11
CA GLY A 10 -9.01 -6.37 -7.38
C GLY A 10 -8.44 -6.31 -8.80
N ASN A 11 -9.26 -5.96 -9.80
CA ASN A 11 -8.80 -5.79 -11.19
C ASN A 11 -7.78 -4.65 -11.36
N ARG A 12 -7.90 -3.56 -10.60
CA ARG A 12 -6.92 -2.46 -10.65
C ARG A 12 -5.60 -2.87 -10.00
N VAL A 13 -5.67 -3.53 -8.86
CA VAL A 13 -4.50 -4.07 -8.14
C VAL A 13 -3.76 -5.07 -9.02
N PHE A 14 -4.50 -6.00 -9.64
CA PHE A 14 -3.94 -7.01 -10.53
C PHE A 14 -3.25 -6.39 -11.73
N LYS A 15 -3.89 -5.42 -12.40
CA LYS A 15 -3.27 -4.69 -13.53
C LYS A 15 -1.98 -3.98 -13.11
N TRP A 16 -1.93 -3.40 -11.92
CA TRP A 16 -0.74 -2.68 -11.46
C TRP A 16 0.47 -3.61 -11.19
N CYS A 17 0.23 -4.81 -10.65
CA CYS A 17 1.28 -5.79 -10.35
C CYS A 17 1.73 -6.62 -11.57
N ARG A 18 0.99 -6.61 -12.67
CA ARG A 18 1.17 -7.59 -13.75
C ARG A 18 2.49 -7.37 -14.49
N GLY A 19 3.37 -8.38 -14.45
CA GLY A 19 4.56 -8.46 -15.29
C GLY A 19 5.78 -7.66 -14.81
N ASP A 20 5.75 -7.13 -13.59
CA ASP A 20 6.84 -6.35 -13.00
C ASP A 20 7.18 -6.91 -11.62
N SER A 21 8.35 -7.56 -11.50
CA SER A 21 8.83 -8.18 -10.25
C SER A 21 9.15 -7.18 -9.15
N ASP A 22 9.33 -5.90 -9.52
CA ASP A 22 9.62 -4.81 -8.60
C ASP A 22 8.34 -4.14 -8.09
N ARG A 23 7.15 -4.63 -8.51
CA ARG A 23 5.84 -4.20 -8.03
C ARG A 23 5.19 -5.26 -7.18
N VAL A 24 4.86 -4.89 -5.94
CA VAL A 24 4.26 -5.80 -4.96
C VAL A 24 2.97 -5.20 -4.44
N SER A 25 1.88 -5.97 -4.45
CA SER A 25 0.67 -5.59 -3.71
C SER A 25 0.65 -6.23 -2.33
N VAL A 26 0.21 -5.46 -1.34
CA VAL A 26 -0.01 -5.93 0.03
C VAL A 26 -1.46 -5.64 0.39
N MET A 27 -2.25 -6.70 0.55
CA MET A 27 -3.62 -6.61 1.03
C MET A 27 -3.64 -6.51 2.55
N PHE A 28 -4.33 -5.51 3.09
CA PHE A 28 -4.64 -5.35 4.50
C PHE A 28 -6.02 -5.97 4.77
N PRO A 29 -6.09 -7.18 5.37
CA PRO A 29 -7.36 -7.72 5.85
C PRO A 29 -7.78 -6.96 7.12
N ALA A 30 -8.90 -7.35 7.73
CA ALA A 30 -9.29 -6.87 9.05
C ALA A 30 -8.28 -7.26 10.16
N LYS A 31 -8.49 -6.72 11.37
CA LYS A 31 -7.76 -7.14 12.59
C LYS A 31 -7.73 -8.67 12.72
N PRO A 32 -6.62 -9.26 13.22
CA PRO A 32 -5.46 -8.63 13.86
C PRO A 32 -4.21 -8.49 12.98
N PHE A 33 -4.30 -8.66 11.65
CA PHE A 33 -3.10 -8.88 10.83
C PHE A 33 -2.32 -7.61 10.41
N TYR A 34 -2.77 -6.41 10.80
CA TYR A 34 -2.17 -5.15 10.35
C TYR A 34 -0.66 -5.09 10.57
N ASN A 35 -0.15 -5.51 11.73
CA ASN A 35 1.28 -5.45 12.03
C ASN A 35 2.10 -6.27 11.04
N ARG A 36 1.62 -7.45 10.64
CA ARG A 36 2.29 -8.30 9.65
C ARG A 36 2.28 -7.63 8.27
N CYS A 37 1.18 -7.00 7.88
CA CYS A 37 1.08 -6.26 6.62
C CYS A 37 2.03 -5.04 6.61
N ILE A 38 2.12 -4.31 7.72
CA ILE A 38 3.05 -3.18 7.86
C ILE A 38 4.50 -3.65 7.74
N SER A 39 4.90 -4.71 8.47
CA SER A 39 6.23 -5.29 8.34
C SER A 39 6.54 -5.67 6.88
N ARG A 40 5.59 -6.32 6.19
CA ARG A 40 5.74 -6.67 4.78
C ARG A 40 5.96 -5.46 3.89
N VAL A 41 5.20 -4.37 4.06
CA VAL A 41 5.39 -3.13 3.27
C VAL A 41 6.78 -2.53 3.51
N LEU A 42 7.23 -2.49 4.77
CA LEU A 42 8.55 -1.96 5.13
C LEU A 42 9.68 -2.79 4.52
N ASP A 43 9.59 -4.12 4.58
CA ASP A 43 10.61 -5.02 4.03
C ASP A 43 10.72 -4.87 2.51
N GLU A 44 9.60 -4.86 1.79
CA GLU A 44 9.61 -4.70 0.33
C GLU A 44 10.08 -3.30 -0.09
N THR A 45 9.75 -2.26 0.69
CA THR A 45 10.27 -0.91 0.46
C THR A 45 11.78 -0.85 0.63
N ARG A 46 12.33 -1.49 1.67
CA ARG A 46 13.78 -1.60 1.90
C ARG A 46 14.50 -2.39 0.80
N ALA A 47 13.82 -3.36 0.20
CA ALA A 47 14.31 -4.09 -0.96
C ALA A 47 14.25 -3.28 -2.28
N GLY A 48 13.88 -1.98 -2.23
CA GLY A 48 13.82 -1.10 -3.38
C GLY A 48 12.56 -1.23 -4.23
N LYS A 49 11.57 -2.01 -3.79
CA LYS A 49 10.36 -2.27 -4.58
C LYS A 49 9.34 -1.15 -4.46
N SER A 50 8.47 -1.09 -5.46
CA SER A 50 7.24 -0.33 -5.40
C SER A 50 6.16 -1.17 -4.75
N VAL A 51 5.44 -0.59 -3.78
CA VAL A 51 4.43 -1.31 -3.00
C VAL A 51 3.07 -0.65 -3.18
N LEU A 52 2.05 -1.43 -3.53
CA LEU A 52 0.65 -1.03 -3.51
C LEU A 52 -0.05 -1.65 -2.30
N ALA A 53 -0.30 -0.84 -1.26
CA ALA A 53 -1.06 -1.23 -0.09
C ALA A 53 -2.55 -0.93 -0.31
N TRP A 54 -3.42 -1.92 -0.05
CA TRP A 54 -4.86 -1.79 -0.25
C TRP A 54 -5.65 -2.65 0.73
N GLY A 55 -6.95 -2.38 0.92
CA GLY A 55 -7.82 -3.14 1.82
C GLY A 55 -8.37 -2.31 2.97
N ASP A 56 -8.34 -2.85 4.18
CA ASP A 56 -9.00 -2.28 5.36
C ASP A 56 -8.49 -0.85 5.71
N PRO A 57 -9.39 0.15 5.82
CA PRO A 57 -9.00 1.54 6.08
C PRO A 57 -8.26 1.77 7.40
N GLU A 58 -8.60 1.06 8.48
CA GLU A 58 -7.90 1.18 9.77
C GLU A 58 -6.46 0.67 9.62
N GLY A 59 -6.29 -0.46 8.94
CA GLY A 59 -4.98 -1.00 8.60
C GLY A 59 -4.12 -0.03 7.78
N LEU A 60 -4.71 0.57 6.75
CA LEU A 60 -4.02 1.56 5.89
C LEU A 60 -3.69 2.85 6.63
N SER A 61 -4.53 3.30 7.56
CA SER A 61 -4.25 4.46 8.41
C SER A 61 -3.03 4.20 9.31
N ARG A 62 -2.96 3.01 9.93
CA ARG A 62 -1.79 2.58 10.72
C ARG A 62 -0.52 2.47 9.88
N LEU A 63 -0.63 1.97 8.65
CA LEU A 63 0.48 1.97 7.70
C LEU A 63 0.96 3.41 7.43
N GLY A 64 0.04 4.34 7.16
CA GLY A 64 0.37 5.74 6.91
C GLY A 64 1.17 6.37 8.06
N MET A 65 0.76 6.12 9.31
CA MET A 65 1.52 6.57 10.49
C MET A 65 2.93 5.97 10.54
N ALA A 66 3.05 4.64 10.36
CA ALA A 66 4.34 3.96 10.41
C ALA A 66 5.32 4.42 9.31
N LEU A 67 4.81 4.74 8.12
CA LEU A 67 5.60 5.26 7.00
C LEU A 67 6.05 6.71 7.25
N ASN A 68 5.16 7.55 7.79
CA ASN A 68 5.47 8.93 8.15
C ASN A 68 6.59 9.03 9.21
N GLU A 69 6.50 8.22 10.27
CA GLU A 69 7.56 8.10 11.30
C GLU A 69 8.95 7.79 10.72
N ARG A 70 8.98 7.07 9.60
CA ARG A 70 10.22 6.63 8.92
C ARG A 70 10.59 7.48 7.71
N HIS A 71 9.83 8.55 7.47
CA HIS A 71 10.00 9.48 6.35
C HIS A 71 9.96 8.77 4.99
N ILE A 72 9.17 7.70 4.89
CA ILE A 72 8.95 6.97 3.65
C ILE A 72 7.82 7.68 2.88
N PRO A 73 8.06 8.15 1.65
CA PRO A 73 7.04 8.86 0.89
C PRO A 73 5.89 7.92 0.50
N THR A 74 4.67 8.43 0.66
CA THR A 74 3.44 7.75 0.27
C THR A 74 2.68 8.57 -0.76
N THR A 75 1.97 7.89 -1.65
CA THR A 75 1.13 8.55 -2.66
C THR A 75 -0.24 7.87 -2.68
N PRO A 76 -1.35 8.64 -2.69
CA PRO A 76 -2.68 8.08 -2.90
C PRO A 76 -2.72 7.34 -4.25
N PHE A 77 -3.41 6.20 -4.28
CA PHE A 77 -3.63 5.44 -5.50
C PHE A 77 -5.11 5.37 -5.78
N GLY A 78 -5.55 5.69 -7.00
CA GLY A 78 -6.91 5.44 -7.45
C GLY A 78 -8.00 6.39 -6.95
N ASP A 79 -7.69 7.33 -6.06
CA ASP A 79 -8.52 8.53 -5.89
C ASP A 79 -8.21 9.42 -7.10
N GLY A 80 -9.26 9.81 -7.83
CA GLY A 80 -9.12 10.85 -8.83
C GLY A 80 -8.36 12.01 -8.23
N ILE A 81 -7.49 12.60 -9.03
CA ILE A 81 -7.13 14.00 -8.89
C ILE A 81 -8.46 14.76 -8.78
N ALA A 82 -8.94 14.99 -7.56
CA ALA A 82 -9.89 16.06 -7.29
C ALA A 82 -9.04 17.33 -7.28
N MET A 83 -8.69 17.78 -8.49
CA MET A 83 -8.29 19.17 -8.71
C MET A 83 -9.53 20.01 -8.42
N HIS A 84 -9.51 20.67 -7.27
CA HIS A 84 -10.15 21.97 -7.10
C HIS A 84 -9.07 22.97 -6.76
#